data_AF-F6DCL5-F1
#
_entry.id   AF-F6DCL5-F1
#
_cell.length_a   1.000
_cell.length_b   1.000
_cell.length_c   1.000
_cell.angle_alpha   90.00
_cell.angle_beta   90.00
_cell.angle_gamma   90.00
#
_symmetry.space_group_name_H-M   'P 1'
#
loop_
_entity.id
_entity.type
_entity.pdbx_description
1 polymer ?
#
loop_
_entity_poly.entity_id
_entity_poly.type
_entity_poly.pdbx_seq_one_letter_code
_entity_poly.pdbx_strand_id
1 'polypeptide(L)'
;MNVGDMEQQASKENARIQAQVSIVQHLFGDKSKVDQNALKILFQEAIDQINQALEADLGPDAISAEKLAEQGCKDYWSPENTAGRIVQGTTAMFEAFRTTNPKLDDEAALDRFIKDIGGGIEQGFQQARDILTGFGVFDAGIKDNAEKTYKLVQQGLQDFRAQQLDKMRTE
;
A
#
# COMPACT_ATOMS: atom_id res chain seq x y z
N MET A 1 -5.59 42.17 -24.38
CA MET A 1 -5.79 40.71 -24.53
C MET A 1 -6.20 40.46 -25.96
N ASN A 2 -5.52 39.56 -26.65
CA ASN A 2 -5.79 39.28 -28.06
C ASN A 2 -6.94 38.27 -28.17
N VAL A 3 -7.71 38.31 -29.26
CA VAL A 3 -8.91 37.47 -29.44
C VAL A 3 -8.58 35.97 -29.37
N GLY A 4 -7.40 35.57 -29.83
CA GLY A 4 -6.93 34.17 -29.75
C GLY A 4 -6.61 33.68 -28.33
N ASP A 5 -6.26 34.56 -27.39
CA ASP A 5 -6.01 34.18 -25.99
C ASP A 5 -7.33 33.87 -25.26
N MET A 6 -8.39 34.63 -25.58
CA MET A 6 -9.73 34.43 -25.01
C MET A 6 -10.39 33.13 -25.50
N GLU A 7 -10.20 32.74 -26.77
CA GLU A 7 -10.70 31.46 -27.30
C GLU A 7 -9.98 30.25 -26.71
N GLN A 8 -8.66 30.32 -26.50
CA GLN A 8 -7.92 29.24 -25.84
C GLN A 8 -8.31 29.08 -24.37
N GLN A 9 -8.56 30.19 -23.67
CA GLN A 9 -8.96 30.16 -22.26
C GLN A 9 -10.38 29.60 -22.10
N ALA A 10 -11.32 30.01 -22.96
CA ALA A 10 -12.67 29.46 -23.00
C ALA A 10 -12.70 27.97 -23.38
N SER A 11 -11.77 27.51 -24.23
CA SER A 11 -11.62 26.08 -24.58
C SER A 11 -11.13 25.23 -23.41
N LYS A 12 -10.11 25.71 -22.66
CA LYS A 12 -9.62 25.03 -21.45
C LYS A 12 -10.68 24.99 -20.35
N GLU A 13 -11.44 26.07 -20.18
CA GLU A 13 -12.51 26.15 -19.20
C GLU A 13 -13.66 25.20 -19.56
N ASN A 14 -14.06 25.12 -20.82
CA ASN A 14 -15.04 24.14 -21.28
C ASN A 14 -14.56 22.69 -21.13
N ALA A 15 -13.28 22.39 -21.40
CA ALA A 15 -12.72 21.07 -21.16
C ALA A 15 -12.75 20.70 -19.67
N ARG A 16 -12.45 21.66 -18.79
CA ARG A 16 -12.54 21.49 -17.33
C ARG A 16 -13.97 21.25 -16.85
N ILE A 17 -14.93 22.00 -17.38
CA ILE A 17 -16.36 21.82 -17.08
C ILE A 17 -16.86 20.45 -17.57
N GLN A 18 -16.46 20.02 -18.77
CA GLN A 18 -16.81 18.69 -19.27
C GLN A 18 -16.21 17.56 -18.42
N ALA A 19 -14.96 17.71 -17.97
CA ALA A 19 -14.35 16.77 -17.03
C ALA A 19 -15.10 16.72 -15.68
N GLN A 20 -15.50 17.87 -15.13
CA GLN A 20 -16.28 17.94 -13.89
C GLN A 20 -17.68 17.30 -14.04
N VAL A 21 -18.36 17.55 -15.15
CA VAL A 21 -19.67 16.94 -15.46
C VAL A 21 -19.54 15.42 -15.62
N SER A 22 -18.49 14.96 -16.30
CA SER A 22 -18.16 13.54 -16.42
C SER A 22 -17.93 12.92 -15.03
N ILE A 23 -17.16 13.55 -14.15
CA ILE A 23 -16.95 13.08 -12.77
C ILE A 23 -18.27 12.97 -12.00
N VAL A 24 -19.14 13.98 -12.07
CA VAL A 24 -20.45 13.96 -11.38
C VAL A 24 -21.34 12.84 -11.94
N GLN A 25 -21.43 12.69 -13.26
CA GLN A 25 -22.19 11.60 -13.88
C GLN A 25 -21.60 10.22 -13.53
N HIS A 26 -20.29 10.13 -13.33
CA HIS A 26 -19.61 8.89 -12.96
C HIS A 26 -19.74 8.55 -11.47
N LEU A 27 -19.70 9.53 -10.57
CA LEU A 27 -19.89 9.32 -9.12
C LEU A 27 -21.34 8.98 -8.74
N PHE A 28 -22.31 9.37 -9.58
CA PHE A 28 -23.73 9.18 -9.31
C PHE A 28 -24.47 8.33 -10.38
N GLY A 29 -23.73 7.70 -11.31
CA GLY A 29 -24.24 6.80 -12.37
C GLY A 29 -24.04 5.31 -12.08
N ASP A 30 -24.35 4.43 -13.05
CA ASP A 30 -24.38 2.96 -12.86
C ASP A 30 -23.00 2.31 -12.59
N LYS A 31 -22.97 1.31 -11.68
CA LYS A 31 -21.94 1.15 -10.62
C LYS A 31 -20.76 0.19 -10.85
N SER A 32 -20.53 -0.39 -12.03
CA SER A 32 -19.61 -1.58 -12.10
C SER A 32 -18.28 -1.41 -12.82
N LYS A 33 -18.09 -0.40 -13.68
CA LYS A 33 -16.78 -0.09 -14.31
C LYS A 33 -16.46 1.41 -14.35
N VAL A 34 -17.41 2.22 -13.90
CA VAL A 34 -17.39 3.68 -13.96
C VAL A 34 -16.73 4.29 -12.72
N ASP A 35 -16.85 3.62 -11.56
CA ASP A 35 -16.31 4.07 -10.27
C ASP A 35 -14.78 4.18 -10.23
N GLN A 36 -14.06 3.25 -10.86
CA GLN A 36 -12.59 3.27 -10.91
C GLN A 36 -12.05 4.49 -11.66
N ASN A 37 -12.70 4.87 -12.77
CA ASN A 37 -12.30 6.03 -13.55
C ASN A 37 -12.56 7.33 -12.80
N ALA A 38 -13.69 7.43 -12.09
CA ALA A 38 -13.99 8.60 -11.25
C ALA A 38 -12.98 8.76 -10.10
N LEU A 39 -12.66 7.68 -9.37
CA LEU A 39 -11.66 7.69 -8.31
C LEU A 39 -10.27 8.05 -8.84
N LYS A 40 -9.88 7.49 -9.98
CA LYS A 40 -8.61 7.82 -10.64
C LYS A 40 -8.55 9.31 -11.01
N ILE A 41 -9.63 9.87 -11.58
CA ILE A 41 -9.70 11.29 -11.92
C ILE A 41 -9.63 12.15 -10.66
N LEU A 42 -10.35 11.77 -9.59
CA LEU A 42 -10.30 12.48 -8.31
C LEU A 42 -8.88 12.49 -7.73
N PHE A 43 -8.18 11.36 -7.73
CA PHE A 43 -6.79 11.28 -7.28
C PHE A 43 -5.86 12.09 -8.16
N GLN A 44 -6.06 12.08 -9.48
CA GLN A 44 -5.26 12.90 -10.40
C GLN A 44 -5.45 14.39 -10.10
N GLU A 45 -6.69 14.86 -9.98
CA GLU A 45 -6.96 16.27 -9.62
C GLU A 45 -6.36 16.61 -8.25
N ALA A 46 -6.46 15.72 -7.26
CA ALA A 46 -5.82 15.94 -5.97
C ALA A 46 -4.29 16.07 -6.08
N ILE A 47 -3.63 15.20 -6.86
CA ILE A 47 -2.19 15.30 -7.12
C ILE A 47 -1.85 16.61 -7.85
N ASP A 48 -2.65 17.00 -8.84
CA ASP A 48 -2.43 18.23 -9.60
C ASP A 48 -2.54 19.47 -8.70
N GLN A 49 -3.54 19.51 -7.81
CA GLN A 49 -3.70 20.59 -6.82
C GLN A 49 -2.55 20.61 -5.80
N ILE A 50 -2.08 19.45 -5.36
CA ILE A 50 -0.90 19.37 -4.46
C ILE A 50 0.35 19.86 -5.19
N ASN A 51 0.56 19.45 -6.44
CA ASN A 51 1.69 19.92 -7.26
C ASN A 51 1.65 21.44 -7.45
N GLN A 52 0.47 22.00 -7.74
CA GLN A 52 0.29 23.45 -7.83
C GLN A 52 0.62 24.17 -6.51
N ALA A 53 0.19 23.62 -5.38
CA ALA A 53 0.45 24.21 -4.07
C ALA A 53 1.94 24.16 -3.67
N LEU A 54 2.68 23.15 -4.14
CA LEU A 54 4.09 22.93 -3.81
C LEU A 54 5.07 23.48 -4.85
N GLU A 55 4.58 23.98 -6.00
CA GLU A 55 5.40 24.37 -7.15
C GLU A 55 6.45 25.43 -6.80
N ALA A 56 6.08 26.42 -5.97
CA ALA A 56 6.99 27.51 -5.58
C ALA A 56 8.22 27.01 -4.78
N ASP A 57 8.06 25.91 -4.03
CA ASP A 57 9.10 25.38 -3.14
C ASP A 57 9.85 24.19 -3.75
N LEU A 58 9.13 23.31 -4.46
CA LEU A 58 9.64 22.02 -4.96
C LEU A 58 9.77 21.95 -6.48
N GLY A 59 9.39 23.02 -7.18
CA GLY A 59 9.31 23.06 -8.63
C GLY A 59 8.11 22.29 -9.20
N PRO A 60 7.91 22.35 -10.52
CA PRO A 60 6.79 21.68 -11.18
C PRO A 60 6.84 20.16 -10.99
N ASP A 61 5.66 19.54 -10.98
CA ASP A 61 5.45 18.09 -10.84
C ASP A 61 6.20 17.50 -9.63
N ALA A 62 6.13 18.15 -8.46
CA ALA A 62 6.78 17.72 -7.23
C ALA A 62 6.45 16.27 -6.83
N ILE A 63 5.23 15.83 -7.14
CA ILE A 63 4.72 14.48 -6.97
C ILE A 63 4.48 13.89 -8.37
N SER A 64 5.36 12.96 -8.76
CA SER A 64 5.27 12.17 -9.99
C SER A 64 5.78 10.75 -9.75
N ALA A 65 5.42 9.82 -10.64
CA ALA A 65 5.89 8.44 -10.55
C ALA A 65 7.43 8.36 -10.65
N GLU A 66 8.03 9.20 -11.50
CA GLU A 66 9.48 9.34 -11.66
C GLU A 66 10.14 9.88 -10.38
N LYS A 67 9.66 10.98 -9.81
CA LYS A 67 10.24 11.54 -8.58
C LYS A 67 10.08 10.61 -7.38
N LEU A 68 8.95 9.90 -7.29
CA LEU A 68 8.76 8.86 -6.27
C LEU A 68 9.75 7.70 -6.48
N ALA A 69 10.06 7.34 -7.73
CA ALA A 69 11.06 6.33 -8.03
C ALA A 69 12.47 6.78 -7.62
N GLU A 70 12.85 8.02 -7.92
CA GLU A 70 14.17 8.60 -7.58
C GLU A 70 14.39 8.71 -6.07
N GLN A 71 13.33 8.94 -5.29
CA GLN A 71 13.37 9.02 -3.84
C GLN A 71 13.48 7.63 -3.15
N GLY A 72 13.68 6.56 -3.92
CA GLY A 72 13.77 5.20 -3.39
C GLY A 72 12.43 4.66 -2.88
N CYS A 73 11.31 5.30 -3.21
CA CYS A 73 9.98 4.85 -2.79
C CYS A 73 9.66 3.46 -3.37
N LYS A 74 10.15 3.17 -4.59
CA LYS A 74 10.06 1.82 -5.20
C LYS A 74 10.75 0.75 -4.35
N ASP A 75 11.94 1.04 -3.83
CA ASP A 75 12.65 0.12 -2.96
C ASP A 75 11.93 -0.01 -1.62
N TYR A 76 11.45 1.09 -1.05
CA TYR A 76 10.69 1.05 0.19
C TYR A 76 9.47 0.12 0.08
N TRP A 77 8.72 0.18 -1.03
CA TRP A 77 7.54 -0.66 -1.26
C TRP A 77 7.84 -1.99 -1.96
N SER A 78 9.10 -2.39 -2.09
CA SER A 78 9.44 -3.70 -2.64
C SER A 78 8.85 -4.84 -1.77
N PRO A 79 8.57 -6.02 -2.36
CA PRO A 79 8.12 -7.17 -1.59
C PRO A 79 9.06 -7.53 -0.44
N GLU A 80 10.37 -7.47 -0.67
CA GLU A 80 11.41 -7.77 0.29
C GLU A 80 11.39 -6.80 1.48
N ASN A 81 11.39 -5.49 1.23
CA ASN A 81 11.43 -4.50 2.29
C ASN A 81 10.10 -4.42 3.05
N THR A 82 8.98 -4.64 2.36
CA THR A 82 7.66 -4.73 2.99
C THR A 82 7.57 -5.96 3.89
N ALA A 83 8.00 -7.12 3.41
CA ALA A 83 8.04 -8.34 4.22
C ALA A 83 8.96 -8.18 5.44
N GLY A 84 10.14 -7.59 5.25
CA GLY A 84 11.09 -7.30 6.32
C GLY A 84 10.48 -6.46 7.44
N ARG A 85 9.75 -5.39 7.10
CA ARG A 85 9.04 -4.55 8.10
C ARG A 85 7.97 -5.32 8.86
N ILE A 86 7.18 -6.15 8.18
CA ILE A 86 6.13 -6.97 8.81
C ILE A 86 6.75 -7.98 9.77
N VAL A 87 7.78 -8.73 9.32
CA VAL A 87 8.47 -9.72 10.14
C VAL A 87 9.10 -9.04 11.35
N GLN A 88 9.92 -8.01 11.14
CA GLN A 88 10.58 -7.27 12.22
C GLN A 88 9.57 -6.72 13.24
N GLY A 89 8.51 -6.06 12.76
CA GLY A 89 7.51 -5.44 13.62
C GLY A 89 6.73 -6.46 14.45
N THR A 90 6.34 -7.58 13.84
CA THR A 90 5.57 -8.62 14.54
C THR A 90 6.44 -9.42 15.50
N THR A 91 7.62 -9.86 15.08
CA THR A 91 8.50 -10.69 15.93
C THR A 91 9.11 -9.93 17.11
N ALA A 92 9.21 -8.60 17.03
CA ALA A 92 9.65 -7.76 18.15
C ALA A 92 8.75 -7.90 19.40
N MET A 93 7.52 -8.39 19.23
CA MET A 93 6.58 -8.61 20.33
C MET A 93 6.81 -9.91 21.11
N PHE A 94 7.69 -10.80 20.64
CA PHE A 94 7.83 -12.15 21.20
C PHE A 94 8.23 -12.12 22.68
N GLU A 95 9.20 -11.29 23.07
CA GLU A 95 9.66 -11.20 24.45
C GLU A 95 8.56 -10.73 25.42
N ALA A 96 7.77 -9.75 24.99
CA ALA A 96 6.61 -9.29 25.76
C ALA A 96 5.54 -10.37 25.85
N PHE A 97 5.28 -11.09 24.75
CA PHE A 97 4.34 -12.20 24.74
C PHE A 97 4.77 -13.30 25.71
N ARG A 98 6.04 -13.71 25.66
CA ARG A 98 6.60 -14.72 26.56
C ARG A 98 6.45 -14.30 28.03
N THR A 99 6.85 -13.08 28.36
CA THR A 99 6.79 -12.55 29.74
C THR A 99 5.36 -12.50 30.30
N THR A 100 4.37 -12.25 29.45
CA THR A 100 2.94 -12.19 29.84
C THR A 100 2.25 -13.56 29.86
N ASN A 101 2.92 -14.62 29.41
CA ASN A 101 2.42 -15.99 29.39
C ASN A 101 3.32 -16.96 30.20
N PRO A 102 3.56 -16.70 31.51
CA PRO A 102 4.54 -17.45 32.31
C PRO A 102 4.17 -18.91 32.60
N LYS A 103 2.98 -19.36 32.17
CA LYS A 103 2.53 -20.75 32.30
C LYS A 103 2.94 -21.63 31.11
N LEU A 104 3.41 -21.02 30.03
CA LEU A 104 3.96 -21.72 28.88
C LEU A 104 5.47 -21.86 29.09
N ASP A 105 6.03 -23.02 28.77
CA ASP A 105 7.47 -23.13 28.57
C ASP A 105 7.90 -22.36 27.30
N ASP A 106 9.21 -22.16 27.13
CA ASP A 106 9.77 -21.34 26.06
C ASP A 106 9.37 -21.80 24.64
N GLU A 107 9.40 -23.11 24.38
CA GLU A 107 9.04 -23.67 23.07
C GLU A 107 7.53 -23.56 22.82
N ALA A 108 6.71 -23.88 23.83
CA ALA A 108 5.26 -23.72 23.75
C ALA A 108 4.84 -22.24 23.57
N ALA A 109 5.53 -21.31 24.22
CA ALA A 109 5.33 -19.88 24.04
C ALA A 109 5.68 -19.43 22.62
N LEU A 110 6.81 -19.90 22.08
CA LEU A 110 7.23 -19.61 20.70
C LEU A 110 6.23 -20.15 19.67
N ASP A 111 5.82 -21.41 19.80
CA ASP A 111 4.87 -22.04 18.89
C ASP A 111 3.50 -21.35 18.93
N ARG A 112 3.04 -21.02 20.14
CA ARG A 112 1.79 -20.28 20.29
C ARG A 112 1.88 -18.89 19.68
N PHE A 113 2.97 -18.17 19.92
CA PHE A 113 3.19 -16.84 19.38
C PHE A 113 3.20 -16.85 17.85
N ILE A 114 3.99 -17.74 17.24
CA ILE A 114 4.11 -17.85 15.78
C ILE A 114 2.76 -18.21 15.15
N LYS A 115 2.00 -19.11 15.77
CA LYS A 115 0.65 -19.44 15.33
C LYS A 115 -0.29 -18.22 15.36
N ASP A 116 -0.30 -17.48 16.47
CA ASP A 116 -1.21 -16.36 16.66
C ASP A 116 -0.89 -15.21 15.70
N ILE A 117 0.38 -14.81 15.56
CA ILE A 117 0.77 -13.75 14.62
C ILE A 117 0.63 -14.21 13.16
N GLY A 118 0.94 -15.48 12.86
CA GLY A 118 0.79 -16.04 11.52
C GLY A 118 -0.68 -16.04 11.07
N GLY A 119 -1.60 -16.37 11.97
CA GLY A 119 -3.05 -16.27 11.72
C GLY A 119 -3.51 -14.83 11.48
N GLY A 120 -3.03 -13.87 12.26
CA GLY A 120 -3.33 -12.45 12.06
C GLY A 120 -2.81 -11.91 10.73
N ILE A 121 -1.58 -12.29 10.35
CA ILE A 121 -0.97 -11.92 9.06
C ILE A 121 -1.77 -12.51 7.89
N GLU A 122 -2.15 -13.79 7.97
CA GLU A 122 -2.99 -14.43 6.96
C GLU A 122 -4.30 -13.68 6.76
N GLN A 123 -5.00 -13.40 7.86
CA GLN A 123 -6.25 -12.67 7.81
C GLN A 123 -6.08 -11.27 7.18
N GLY A 124 -5.06 -10.53 7.61
CA GLY A 124 -4.76 -9.20 7.06
C GLY A 124 -4.43 -9.24 5.56
N PHE A 125 -3.67 -10.25 5.13
CA PHE A 125 -3.36 -10.46 3.71
C PHE A 125 -4.61 -10.73 2.87
N GLN A 126 -5.48 -11.64 3.34
CA GLN A 126 -6.73 -11.94 2.65
C GLN A 126 -7.64 -10.70 2.55
N GLN A 127 -7.78 -9.95 3.64
CA GLN A 127 -8.57 -8.71 3.65
C GLN A 127 -8.00 -7.65 2.69
N ALA A 128 -6.69 -7.44 2.69
CA ALA A 128 -6.03 -6.51 1.78
C ALA A 128 -6.24 -6.94 0.31
N ARG A 129 -6.10 -8.23 0.02
CA ARG A 129 -6.38 -8.79 -1.31
C ARG A 129 -7.83 -8.54 -1.73
N ASP A 130 -8.78 -8.79 -0.85
CA ASP A 130 -10.21 -8.63 -1.16
C ASP A 130 -10.55 -7.16 -1.40
N ILE A 131 -9.95 -6.22 -0.67
CA ILE A 131 -10.06 -4.77 -0.92
C ILE A 131 -9.53 -4.43 -2.31
N LEU A 132 -8.30 -4.85 -2.65
CA LEU A 132 -7.69 -4.57 -3.95
C LEU A 132 -8.47 -5.23 -5.10
N THR A 133 -9.07 -6.39 -4.86
CA THR A 133 -9.94 -7.10 -5.80
C THR A 133 -11.25 -6.35 -5.99
N GLY A 134 -11.85 -5.84 -4.90
CA GLY A 134 -13.04 -5.00 -4.95
C GLY A 134 -12.80 -3.68 -5.71
N PHE A 135 -11.59 -3.13 -5.59
CA PHE A 135 -11.14 -2.02 -6.43
C PHE A 135 -10.77 -2.44 -7.85
N GLY A 136 -10.79 -3.73 -8.19
CA GLY A 136 -10.44 -4.27 -9.50
C GLY A 136 -9.02 -3.92 -9.97
N VAL A 137 -8.10 -3.71 -9.03
CA VAL A 137 -6.67 -3.44 -9.28
C VAL A 137 -5.79 -4.62 -8.89
N PHE A 138 -6.36 -5.68 -8.33
CA PHE A 138 -5.62 -6.88 -7.95
C PHE A 138 -5.36 -7.79 -9.17
N ASP A 139 -4.54 -7.30 -10.08
CA ASP A 139 -4.11 -8.02 -11.28
C ASP A 139 -2.59 -7.94 -11.49
N ALA A 140 -2.10 -8.78 -12.41
CA ALA A 140 -0.72 -8.82 -12.90
C ALA A 140 0.34 -8.49 -11.82
N GLY A 141 1.05 -7.37 -11.97
CA GLY A 141 2.16 -7.00 -11.09
C GLY A 141 1.77 -6.70 -9.64
N ILE A 142 0.55 -6.22 -9.37
CA ILE A 142 0.10 -5.99 -7.99
C ILE A 142 -0.11 -7.34 -7.29
N LYS A 143 -0.75 -8.27 -7.99
CA LYS A 143 -0.94 -9.64 -7.49
C LYS A 143 0.39 -10.33 -7.22
N ASP A 144 1.32 -10.31 -8.18
CA ASP A 144 2.62 -10.98 -8.04
C ASP A 144 3.43 -10.38 -6.88
N ASN A 145 3.45 -9.05 -6.74
CA ASN A 145 4.13 -8.38 -5.63
C ASN A 145 3.51 -8.71 -4.27
N ALA A 146 2.18 -8.71 -4.17
CA ALA A 146 1.48 -9.05 -2.94
C ALA A 146 1.74 -10.50 -2.52
N GLU A 147 1.62 -11.45 -3.45
CA GLU A 147 1.89 -12.87 -3.18
C GLU A 147 3.36 -13.12 -2.82
N LYS A 148 4.30 -12.44 -3.49
CA LYS A 148 5.73 -12.52 -3.15
C LYS A 148 5.99 -11.96 -1.76
N THR A 149 5.39 -10.83 -1.40
CA THR A 149 5.50 -10.23 -0.06
C THR A 149 5.01 -11.22 1.00
N TYR A 150 3.84 -11.80 0.77
CA TYR A 150 3.25 -12.78 1.70
C TYR A 150 4.15 -14.01 1.87
N LYS A 151 4.67 -14.60 0.78
CA LYS A 151 5.62 -15.71 0.85
C LYS A 151 6.87 -15.38 1.67
N LEU A 152 7.44 -14.19 1.46
CA LEU A 152 8.62 -13.73 2.20
C LEU A 152 8.31 -13.52 3.69
N VAL A 153 7.12 -13.04 4.04
CA VAL A 153 6.69 -12.94 5.44
C VAL A 153 6.60 -14.32 6.07
N GLN A 154 5.95 -15.30 5.42
CA GLN A 154 5.86 -16.66 5.93
C GLN A 154 7.23 -17.29 6.13
N GLN A 155 8.15 -17.10 5.19
CA GLN A 155 9.54 -17.54 5.33
C GLN A 155 10.23 -16.86 6.52
N GLY A 156 10.10 -15.54 6.66
CA GLY A 156 10.71 -14.80 7.78
C GLY A 156 10.20 -15.24 9.15
N LEU A 157 8.92 -15.63 9.27
CA LEU A 157 8.40 -16.22 10.51
C LEU A 157 9.01 -17.60 10.81
N GLN A 158 9.20 -18.43 9.78
CA GLN A 158 9.87 -19.73 9.93
C GLN A 158 11.33 -19.56 10.33
N ASP A 159 12.03 -18.62 9.71
CA ASP A 159 13.43 -18.31 10.02
C ASP A 159 13.56 -17.80 11.45
N PHE A 160 12.67 -16.90 11.89
CA PHE A 160 12.62 -16.44 13.26
C PHE A 160 12.40 -17.60 14.24
N ARG A 161 11.42 -18.48 13.98
CA ARG A 161 11.18 -19.67 14.81
C ARG A 161 12.42 -20.54 14.92
N ALA A 162 13.09 -20.82 13.80
CA ALA A 162 14.30 -21.62 13.78
C ALA A 162 15.43 -20.99 14.60
N GLN A 163 15.62 -19.67 14.47
CA GLN A 163 16.63 -18.92 15.24
C GLN A 163 16.35 -18.95 16.75
N GLN A 164 15.08 -18.85 17.17
CA GLN A 164 14.74 -18.89 18.59
C GLN A 164 14.95 -20.29 19.18
N LEU A 165 14.57 -21.34 18.45
CA LEU A 165 14.84 -22.72 18.87
C LEU A 165 16.34 -23.02 18.97
N ASP A 166 17.15 -22.46 18.08
CA ASP A 166 18.60 -22.60 18.15
C ASP A 166 19.18 -21.93 19.41
N LYS A 167 18.77 -20.69 19.69
CA LYS A 167 19.17 -19.97 20.91
C LYS A 167 18.85 -20.77 22.17
N MET A 168 17.63 -21.30 22.28
CA MET A 168 17.18 -22.11 23.43
C MET A 168 17.98 -23.40 23.62
N ARG A 169 18.64 -23.92 22.57
CA ARG A 169 19.51 -25.11 22.67
C ARG A 169 20.92 -24.79 23.10
N THR A 170 21.35 -23.55 22.86
CA THR A 170 22.72 -23.08 23.15
C THR A 170 22.85 -22.32 24.46
N GLU A 171 21.72 -21.96 25.07
CA GLU A 171 21.59 -21.38 26.41
C GLU A 171 21.41 -22.46 27.48
#